data_AF-A0A8T6X1P4-F1
#
_entry.id   AF-A0A8T6X1P4-F1
#
_cell.length_a   1.000
_cell.length_b   1.000
_cell.length_c   1.000
_cell.angle_alpha   90.00
_cell.angle_beta   90.00
_cell.angle_gamma   90.00
#
_symmetry.space_group_name_H-M   'P 1'
#
loop_
_entity.id
_entity.type
_entity.pdbx_description
1 polymer ?
#
loop_
_entity_poly.entity_id
_entity_poly.type
_entity_poly.pdbx_seq_one_letter_code
_entity_poly.pdbx_strand_id
1 'polypeptide(L)' 'EVPTEGDSVAIEVRIVNEGTSATGPLDVELRDTDGTVLANASVDDPVDPGASTTVTLEWTAVE' A
#
# COMPACT_ATOMS: atom_id res chain seq x y z
N GLU A 1 -18.97 4.78 -0.98
CA GLU A 1 -19.85 3.65 -1.36
C GLU A 1 -19.11 2.37 -1.00
N VAL A 2 -19.81 1.28 -0.68
CA VAL A 2 -19.14 -0.01 -0.42
C VAL A 2 -18.83 -0.61 -1.79
N PRO A 3 -17.58 -1.02 -2.08
CA PRO A 3 -17.26 -1.69 -3.34
C PRO A 3 -18.14 -2.91 -3.55
N THR A 4 -18.68 -3.06 -4.75
CA THR A 4 -19.40 -4.24 -5.22
C THR A 4 -18.46 -5.15 -6.02
N GLU A 5 -18.81 -6.43 -6.14
CA GLU A 5 -18.05 -7.38 -6.97
C GLU A 5 -17.81 -6.80 -8.38
N GLY A 6 -16.56 -6.87 -8.83
CA GLY A 6 -16.12 -6.33 -10.11
C GLY A 6 -15.71 -4.86 -10.10
N ASP A 7 -15.94 -4.13 -9.00
CA ASP A 7 -15.48 -2.74 -8.90
C ASP A 7 -13.95 -2.68 -8.75
N SER A 8 -13.36 -1.70 -9.44
CA SER A 8 -11.97 -1.32 -9.21
C SER A 8 -11.89 -0.45 -7.96
N VAL A 9 -11.09 -0.87 -7.00
CA VAL A 9 -10.84 -0.14 -5.76
C VAL A 9 -9.40 0.34 -5.77
N ALA A 10 -9.23 1.65 -5.60
CA ALA A 10 -7.94 2.28 -5.39
C ALA A 10 -7.78 2.66 -3.92
N ILE A 11 -6.72 2.16 -3.28
CA ILE A 11 -6.33 2.51 -1.91
C ILE A 11 -5.02 3.28 -1.97
N GLU A 12 -5.06 4.53 -1.49
CA GLU A 12 -3.87 5.35 -1.31
C GLU A 12 -3.26 5.07 0.08
N VAL A 13 -2.01 4.62 0.11
CA VAL A 13 -1.26 4.34 1.33
C VAL A 13 -0.14 5.36 1.48
N ARG A 14 -0.25 6.20 2.52
CA ARG A 14 0.80 7.14 2.91
C ARG A 14 1.72 6.52 3.95
N ILE A 15 3.01 6.41 3.63
CA ILE A 15 4.06 5.90 4.51
C ILE A 15 4.88 7.07 5.01
N VAL A 16 5.08 7.18 6.32
CA VAL A 16 5.88 8.23 6.95
C VAL A 16 7.04 7.56 7.69
N ASN A 17 8.28 8.00 7.41
CA ASN A 17 9.43 7.56 8.18
C ASN A 17 9.63 8.50 9.39
N GLU A 18 9.07 8.11 10.54
CA GLU A 18 9.24 8.85 11.80
C GLU A 18 10.53 8.48 12.56
N GLY A 19 11.39 7.67 11.94
CA GLY A 19 12.69 7.29 12.49
C GLY A 19 13.78 8.35 12.28
N THR A 20 15.00 7.98 12.67
CA THR A 20 16.19 8.84 12.56
C THR A 20 17.13 8.45 11.40
N SER A 21 16.79 7.37 10.67
CA SER A 21 17.57 6.86 9.54
C SER A 21 16.66 6.60 8.35
N ALA A 22 17.19 6.74 7.13
CA ALA A 22 16.45 6.39 5.92
C ALA A 22 16.02 4.91 5.95
N THR A 23 14.86 4.61 5.39
CA THR A 23 14.31 3.25 5.32
C THR A 23 13.91 2.90 3.90
N GLY A 24 14.19 1.67 3.49
CA GLY A 24 13.82 1.15 2.17
C GLY A 24 14.92 0.32 1.50
N PRO A 25 14.59 -0.36 0.37
CA PRO A 25 13.27 -0.42 -0.28
C PRO A 25 12.20 -1.14 0.57
N LEU A 26 10.92 -0.87 0.30
CA LEU A 26 9.77 -1.37 1.07
C LEU A 26 8.76 -2.05 0.13
N ASP A 27 8.16 -3.15 0.58
CA ASP A 27 6.98 -3.73 -0.06
C ASP A 27 5.73 -3.46 0.78
N VAL A 28 4.65 -3.09 0.10
CA VAL A 28 3.34 -2.86 0.68
C VAL A 28 2.37 -3.87 0.10
N GLU A 29 1.72 -4.65 0.96
CA GLU A 29 0.72 -5.63 0.57
C GLU A 29 -0.63 -5.27 1.17
N LEU A 30 -1.65 -5.36 0.34
CA LEU A 30 -3.04 -5.33 0.74
C LEU A 30 -3.55 -6.77 0.81
N ARG A 31 -4.00 -7.19 1.99
CA ARG A 31 -4.45 -8.56 2.26
C ARG A 31 -5.89 -8.57 2.77
N ASP A 32 -6.64 -9.62 2.43
CA ASP A 32 -7.93 -9.89 3.05
C ASP A 32 -7.78 -10.40 4.50
N THR A 33 -8.90 -10.68 5.15
CA THR A 33 -8.93 -11.21 6.53
C THR A 33 -8.41 -12.64 6.66
N ASP A 34 -8.38 -13.40 5.56
CA ASP A 34 -7.84 -14.76 5.50
C ASP A 34 -6.33 -14.77 5.16
N GLY A 35 -5.76 -13.60 4.86
CA GLY A 35 -4.36 -13.39 4.57
C GLY A 35 -3.99 -13.48 3.09
N THR A 36 -4.96 -13.61 2.19
CA THR A 36 -4.76 -13.60 0.72
C THR A 36 -4.26 -12.23 0.28
N VAL A 37 -3.21 -12.18 -0.53
CA VAL A 37 -2.71 -10.94 -1.12
C VAL A 37 -3.63 -10.54 -2.28
N LEU A 38 -4.23 -9.36 -2.18
CA LEU A 38 -5.15 -8.82 -3.15
C LEU A 38 -4.48 -7.80 -4.08
N ALA A 39 -3.49 -7.06 -3.57
CA ALA A 39 -2.65 -6.16 -4.35
C ALA A 39 -1.32 -5.92 -3.62
N ASN A 40 -0.27 -5.57 -4.35
CA ASN A 40 1.00 -5.17 -3.78
C ASN A 40 1.66 -4.03 -4.60
N ALA A 41 2.48 -3.24 -3.93
CA ALA A 41 3.29 -2.19 -4.53
C ALA A 41 4.65 -2.13 -3.84
N SER A 42 5.69 -1.76 -4.59
CA SER A 42 7.04 -1.57 -4.06
C SER A 42 7.39 -0.09 -4.05
N VAL A 43 8.08 0.33 -3.01
CA VAL A 43 8.74 1.64 -2.90
C VAL A 43 10.23 1.39 -3.05
N ASP A 44 10.75 1.67 -4.24
CA ASP A 44 12.16 1.44 -4.56
C ASP A 44 13.09 2.48 -3.92
N ASP A 45 12.66 3.74 -3.90
CA ASP A 45 13.44 4.84 -3.33
C ASP A 45 13.36 4.82 -1.79
N PRO A 46 14.49 5.02 -1.08
CA PRO A 46 14.48 5.18 0.36
C PRO A 46 13.61 6.36 0.81
N VAL A 47 12.88 6.18 1.89
CA VAL A 47 12.14 7.27 2.56
C VAL A 47 13.06 7.85 3.64
N ASP A 48 13.52 9.07 3.43
CA ASP A 48 14.37 9.80 4.39
C ASP A 48 13.68 10.06 5.73
N PRO A 49 14.44 10.30 6.82
CA PRO A 49 13.88 10.69 8.12
C PRO A 49 12.96 11.92 8.02
N GLY A 50 11.74 11.80 8.53
CA GLY A 50 10.72 12.86 8.49
C GLY A 50 10.03 13.03 7.15
N ALA A 51 10.43 12.29 6.11
CA ALA A 51 9.77 12.29 4.81
C ALA A 51 8.57 11.35 4.78
N SER A 52 7.75 11.50 3.74
CA SER A 52 6.67 10.56 3.44
C SER A 52 6.61 10.24 1.96
N THR A 53 6.23 9.02 1.64
CA THR A 53 5.90 8.58 0.28
C THR A 53 4.47 8.07 0.23
N THR A 54 3.91 7.97 -0.98
CA THR A 54 2.56 7.48 -1.21
C THR A 54 2.59 6.43 -2.30
N VAL A 55 1.90 5.31 -2.07
CA VAL A 55 1.68 4.28 -3.07
C VAL A 55 0.18 4.04 -3.25
N THR A 56 -0.21 3.71 -4.46
CA THR A 56 -1.59 3.32 -4.76
C THR A 56 -1.63 1.81 -4.99
N LEU A 57 -2.52 1.15 -4.26
CA LEU A 57 -2.84 -0.26 -4.44
C LEU A 57 -4.18 -0.33 -5.16
N GLU A 58 -4.22 -1.04 -6.28
CA GLU A 58 -5.44 -1.24 -7.05
C GLU A 58 -5.82 -2.72 -7.00
N TRP A 59 -7.05 -3.01 -6.59
CA TRP A 59 -7.62 -4.36 -6.68
C TRP A 59 -8.93 -4.34 -7.44
N THR A 60 -9.38 -5.52 -7.86
CA THR A 60 -10.78 -5.75 -8.26
C THR A 60 -11.49 -6.45 -7.12
N ALA A 61 -12.60 -5.89 -6.64
CA ALA A 61 -13.37 -6.51 -5.56
C ALA A 61 -13.96 -7.85 -6.02
N VAL A 62 -13.79 -8.88 -5.19
CA VAL A 62 -14.33 -10.23 -5.39
C VAL A 62 -15.22 -10.59 -4.20
N GLU A 63 -16.21 -11.48 -4.42
CA GLU A 63 -17.09 -12.00 -3.37
C GLU A 63 -16.35 -12.82 -2.30
#